data_AF-A0A847XMQ3-F1
#
_entry.id   AF-A0A847XMQ3-F1
#
_cell.length_a   1.000
_cell.length_b   1.000
_cell.length_c   1.000
_cell.angle_alpha   90.00
_cell.angle_beta   90.00
_cell.angle_gamma   90.00
#
_symmetry.space_group_name_H-M   'P 1'
#
loop_
_entity.id
_entity.type
_entity.pdbx_description
1 polymer ?
#
loop_
_entity_poly.entity_id
_entity_poly.type
_entity_poly.pdbx_seq_one_letter_code
_entity_poly.pdbx_strand_id
1 'polypeptide(L)' 'MKRIILFTVSFILLSWAASSCETENCKFCRKVLTDDATGNIINDGYDSEAEYCGFDLIAIEATSPISNKGVTTSWKCR' A
#
# COMPACT_ATOMS: atom_id res chain seq x y z
N MET A 1 -3.50 2.46 43.26
CA MET A 1 -4.31 3.12 42.21
C MET A 1 -3.49 4.02 41.29
N LYS A 2 -2.58 4.89 41.81
CA LYS A 2 -1.70 5.75 40.97
C LYS A 2 -0.86 5.01 39.91
N ARG A 3 -0.36 3.81 40.24
CA ARG A 3 0.44 3.00 39.30
C ARG A 3 -0.38 2.43 38.13
N ILE A 4 -1.63 2.07 38.37
CA ILE A 4 -2.53 1.53 37.34
C ILE A 4 -2.85 2.59 36.28
N ILE A 5 -3.04 3.84 36.72
CA ILE A 5 -3.31 4.99 35.84
C ILE A 5 -2.11 5.26 34.91
N LEU A 6 -0.87 5.08 35.39
CA LEU A 6 0.31 5.25 34.55
C LEU A 6 0.39 4.19 33.45
N PHE A 7 0.07 2.94 33.76
CA PHE A 7 0.05 1.87 32.77
C PHE A 7 -1.05 2.06 31.73
N THR A 8 -2.26 2.48 32.14
CA THR A 8 -3.36 2.71 31.19
C THR A 8 -3.10 3.91 30.28
N VAL A 9 -2.58 5.03 30.81
CA VAL A 9 -2.23 6.20 30.01
C VAL A 9 -1.09 5.87 29.03
N SER A 10 -0.08 5.11 29.46
CA SER A 10 0.99 4.68 28.57
C SER A 10 0.48 3.79 27.44
N PHE A 11 -0.47 2.88 27.71
CA PHE A 11 -1.03 2.01 26.69
C PHE A 11 -1.86 2.78 25.65
N ILE A 12 -2.62 3.79 26.10
CA ILE A 12 -3.41 4.66 25.21
C ILE A 12 -2.51 5.48 24.28
N LEU A 13 -1.39 6.00 24.81
CA LEU A 13 -0.44 6.77 24.02
C LEU A 13 0.29 5.91 22.97
N LEU A 14 0.63 4.65 23.29
CA LEU A 14 1.23 3.72 22.31
C LEU A 14 0.26 3.37 21.18
N SER A 15 -1.03 3.12 21.47
CA SER A 15 -2.03 2.83 20.44
C SER A 15 -2.29 4.03 19.52
N TRP A 16 -2.21 5.25 20.05
CA TRP A 16 -2.36 6.47 19.25
C TRP A 16 -1.12 6.74 18.39
N ALA A 17 0.09 6.49 18.91
CA ALA A 17 1.32 6.59 18.13
C ALA A 17 1.34 5.60 16.96
N ALA A 18 0.80 4.39 17.14
CA ALA A 18 0.69 3.40 16.06
C ALA A 18 -0.28 3.83 14.95
N SER A 19 -1.39 4.49 15.30
CA SER A 19 -2.38 4.93 14.30
C SER A 19 -1.97 6.19 13.54
N SER A 20 -1.11 7.04 14.12
CA SER A 20 -0.61 8.26 13.46
C SER A 20 0.55 8.01 12.48
N CYS A 21 1.17 6.82 12.51
CA CYS A 21 2.28 6.48 11.62
C CYS A 21 1.79 5.96 10.24
N GLU A 22 0.54 5.51 10.18
CA GLU A 22 -0.10 5.00 8.95
C GLU A 22 -0.53 6.14 8.01
N THR A 23 -0.84 7.32 8.55
CA THR A 23 -1.41 8.44 7.78
C THR A 23 -0.44 9.17 6.85
N GLU A 24 0.87 9.02 7.04
CA GLU A 24 1.87 9.79 6.28
C GLU A 24 2.41 9.05 5.05
N ASN A 25 2.09 7.76 4.90
CA ASN A 25 2.57 6.91 3.80
C ASN A 25 1.40 6.21 3.08
N CYS A 26 0.31 6.94 2.83
CA CYS A 26 -0.77 6.46 1.98
C CYS A 26 -0.48 6.83 0.52
N LYS A 27 -0.60 5.87 -0.40
CA LYS A 27 -0.52 6.11 -1.84
C LYS A 27 -1.69 5.46 -2.56
N PHE A 28 -2.04 6.03 -3.70
CA PHE A 28 -3.03 5.43 -4.57
C PHE A 28 -2.32 4.48 -5.53
N CYS A 29 -2.64 3.19 -5.45
CA CYS A 29 -2.03 2.16 -6.27
C CYS A 29 -3.05 1.52 -7.22
N ARG A 30 -2.59 1.19 -8.43
CA ARG A 30 -3.37 0.48 -9.44
C ARG A 30 -2.53 -0.54 -10.19
N LYS A 31 -3.20 -1.54 -10.76
CA LYS A 31 -2.58 -2.56 -11.61
C LYS A 31 -2.53 -2.08 -13.05
N VAL A 32 -1.34 -2.08 -13.63
CA VAL A 32 -1.09 -1.74 -15.03
C VAL A 32 -0.71 -3.00 -15.78
N LEU A 33 -1.41 -3.25 -16.89
CA LEU A 33 -1.09 -4.30 -17.85
C LEU A 33 -0.35 -3.70 -19.04
N THR A 34 0.83 -4.23 -19.31
CA THR A 34 1.71 -3.81 -20.40
C THR A 34 1.93 -4.97 -21.36
N ASP A 35 1.82 -4.71 -22.65
CA ASP A 35 2.14 -5.66 -23.71
C ASP A 35 3.67 -5.79 -23.83
N ASP A 36 4.19 -6.99 -23.68
CA ASP A 36 5.63 -7.24 -23.68
C ASP A 36 6.28 -7.06 -25.07
N ALA A 37 5.50 -7.22 -26.15
CA ALA A 37 6.02 -7.13 -27.52
C ALA A 37 6.17 -5.67 -27.99
N THR A 38 5.28 -4.79 -27.55
CA THR A 38 5.21 -3.39 -27.98
C THR A 38 5.62 -2.41 -26.88
N GLY A 39 5.61 -2.83 -25.61
CA GLY A 39 5.80 -1.97 -24.45
C GLY A 39 4.60 -1.06 -24.15
N ASN A 40 3.48 -1.25 -24.85
CA ASN A 40 2.30 -0.40 -24.70
C ASN A 40 1.46 -0.81 -23.50
N ILE A 41 0.83 0.17 -22.85
CA ILE A 41 -0.15 -0.08 -21.80
C ILE A 41 -1.44 -0.58 -22.46
N ILE A 42 -1.83 -1.82 -22.15
CA ILE A 42 -3.09 -2.42 -22.57
C ILE A 42 -4.23 -1.96 -21.66
N ASN A 43 -3.93 -1.81 -20.36
CA ASN A 43 -4.87 -1.34 -19.36
C ASN A 43 -4.13 -0.64 -18.22
N ASP A 44 -4.53 0.60 -17.93
CA ASP A 44 -3.94 1.45 -16.88
C ASP A 44 -4.56 1.18 -15.49
N GLY A 45 -5.69 0.48 -15.42
CA GLY A 45 -6.35 0.14 -14.16
C GLY A 45 -6.89 1.36 -13.40
N TYR A 46 -7.08 2.50 -14.07
CA TYR A 46 -7.48 3.77 -13.47
C TYR A 46 -8.78 3.65 -12.66
N ASP A 47 -9.77 2.90 -13.16
CA ASP A 47 -11.05 2.65 -12.48
C ASP A 47 -10.95 1.73 -11.26
N SER A 48 -9.79 1.10 -11.06
CA SER A 48 -9.49 0.18 -9.96
C SER A 48 -8.41 0.70 -9.01
N GLU A 49 -8.10 2.00 -9.09
CA GLU A 49 -7.18 2.67 -8.18
C GLU A 49 -7.76 2.66 -6.76
N ALA A 50 -6.95 2.19 -5.80
CA ALA A 50 -7.32 2.14 -4.40
C ALA A 50 -6.21 2.74 -3.53
N GLU A 51 -6.60 3.33 -2.41
CA GLU A 51 -5.68 3.87 -1.42
C GLU A 51 -5.14 2.73 -0.55
N TYR A 52 -3.81 2.68 -0.41
CA TYR A 52 -3.12 1.74 0.47
C TYR A 52 -2.17 2.52 1.37
N CYS A 53 -2.16 2.14 2.64
CA CYS A 53 -1.33 2.76 3.68
C CYS A 53 -0.50 1.70 4.41
N GLY A 54 0.59 2.14 5.04
CA GLY A 54 1.40 1.33 5.95
C GLY A 54 1.86 0.00 5.33
N PHE A 55 1.57 -1.10 6.03
CA PHE A 55 2.04 -2.44 5.61
C PHE A 55 1.47 -2.88 4.26
N ASP A 56 0.22 -2.52 3.94
CA ASP A 56 -0.42 -2.91 2.68
C ASP A 56 0.25 -2.22 1.49
N LEU A 57 0.62 -0.94 1.64
CA LEU A 57 1.39 -0.21 0.63
C LEU A 57 2.76 -0.87 0.41
N ILE A 58 3.47 -1.20 1.49
CA ILE A 58 4.79 -1.85 1.42
C ILE A 58 4.68 -3.21 0.68
N ALA A 59 3.64 -4.00 0.97
CA ALA A 59 3.41 -5.28 0.31
C ALA A 59 3.15 -5.11 -1.20
N ILE A 60 2.39 -4.09 -1.59
CA ILE A 60 2.11 -3.79 -2.99
C ILE A 60 3.37 -3.30 -3.72
N GLU A 61 4.14 -2.39 -3.12
CA GLU A 61 5.37 -1.88 -3.73
C GLU A 61 6.45 -2.97 -3.83
N ALA A 62 6.45 -3.95 -2.92
CA ALA A 62 7.31 -5.13 -2.98
C ALA A 62 6.85 -6.19 -3.99
N THR A 63 5.62 -6.07 -4.53
CA THR A 63 5.09 -7.03 -5.50
C THR A 63 5.84 -6.90 -6.82
N SER A 64 6.62 -7.93 -7.15
CA SER A 64 7.33 -7.99 -8.42
C SER A 64 6.34 -8.10 -9.60
N PRO A 65 6.64 -7.47 -10.75
CA PRO A 65 5.81 -7.60 -11.94
C PRO A 65 5.78 -9.06 -12.42
N ILE A 66 4.61 -9.48 -12.89
CA ILE A 66 4.35 -10.85 -13.34
C ILE A 66 4.01 -10.80 -14.82
N SER A 67 4.83 -11.46 -15.64
CA SER A 67 4.60 -11.59 -17.08
C SER A 67 3.94 -12.93 -17.40
N ASN A 68 2.75 -12.89 -18.01
CA ASN A 68 2.01 -14.07 -18.43
C ASN A 68 1.51 -13.88 -19.87
N LYS A 69 1.81 -14.85 -20.75
CA LYS A 69 1.35 -14.88 -22.15
C LYS A 69 1.65 -13.57 -22.94
N GLY A 70 2.78 -12.92 -22.68
CA GLY A 70 3.18 -11.68 -23.36
C GLY A 70 2.53 -10.41 -22.81
N VAL A 71 1.90 -10.50 -21.63
CA VAL A 71 1.40 -9.34 -20.89
C VAL A 71 2.06 -9.30 -19.51
N THR A 72 2.73 -8.20 -19.20
CA THR A 72 3.27 -7.90 -17.88
C THR A 72 2.24 -7.14 -17.04
N THR A 73 1.90 -7.70 -15.89
CA THR A 73 1.12 -7.01 -14.86
C THR A 73 2.07 -6.42 -13.84
N SER A 74 1.98 -5.11 -13.62
CA SER A 74 2.79 -4.37 -12.65
C SER A 74 1.90 -3.47 -11.78
N TRP A 75 2.39 -3.09 -10.61
CA TRP A 75 1.71 -2.09 -9.78
C TRP A 75 2.34 -0.72 -10.00
N LYS A 76 1.50 0.31 -10.11
CA LYS A 76 1.91 1.71 -10.13
C LYS A 76 1.21 2.44 -8.99
N CYS A 77 2.01 3.02 -8.10
CA CYS A 77 1.54 3.84 -6.99
C CYS A 77 1.94 5.30 -7.22
N ARG A 78 1.07 6.25 -6.86
CA ARG A 78 1.32 7.69 -6.93
C ARG A 78 1.03 8.38 -5.60
#